data_AF-R5ZXM8-F1
#
_entry.id   AF-R5ZXM8-F1
#
_cell.length_a   1.000
_cell.length_b   1.000
_cell.length_c   1.000
_cell.angle_alpha   90.00
_cell.angle_beta   90.00
_cell.angle_gamma   90.00
#
_symmetry.space_group_name_H-M   'P 1'
#
loop_
_entity.id
_entity.type
_entity.pdbx_description
1 polymer ?
#
loop_
_entity_poly.entity_id
_entity_poly.type
_entity_poly.pdbx_seq_one_letter_code
_entity_poly.pdbx_strand_id
1 'polypeptide(L)'
;MPTKDYILDNVAGYKAENLYGFINKGLVTFDELCNDTNGEFSPKVRQELKRMLEHGDDDEWASAQAAHTIEAVQHYLDTFAEGKFRPEARALKAQIEREQADAAAQESAENDWDALDKNDIDALNDFVTNNPDSVHAAEANQRINDLLLDSIMDYDIDTLIDEIKQILNEVGTTALYKDPNIANKIRYYIKKRYATKAEFLNKLREDCNLLNASTVKYLIDNEHLITIADLYGIGIDKQFIKAMQNGKQTESYTYTRSLDRIHKQSTEVYFWGIPSSGKSCALGAILSVAGSGRVAKVMDADTASQGYGYMTYLMNHFPQNGEVGTLLGGTPIDAFYEMGFDLTDNDNRTHPITCIDMAGELMSCMFKSNANMPLTDIHLNMLDTMTNVLIDNRSTNRKIHFFVIEYGGEDRIYDGYRQPVFLEGALSYIKDTGIFKKETDAIFIMVTKVDKMKHVTRDAITQYVKDKYEGFYNRLNKICEDNEINGKKVEIVAFSLGKVCFQSYCKFDTKPAENVVDIMLKHSASNHGGKLGIIGKIFRG
;
A
#
# COMPACT_ATOMS: atom_id res chain seq x y z
N MET A 1 -36.52 -35.68 73.14
CA MET A 1 -35.16 -35.94 73.66
C MET A 1 -35.28 -36.54 75.04
N PRO A 2 -34.42 -37.48 75.46
CA PRO A 2 -34.43 -37.99 76.83
C PRO A 2 -34.16 -36.82 77.80
N THR A 3 -34.86 -36.80 78.94
CA THR A 3 -34.62 -35.80 80.00
C THR A 3 -33.33 -36.15 80.73
N LYS A 4 -32.69 -35.17 81.39
CA LYS A 4 -31.48 -35.34 82.20
C LYS A 4 -31.60 -36.55 83.14
N ASP A 5 -32.69 -36.60 83.92
CA ASP A 5 -32.94 -37.68 84.89
C ASP A 5 -33.05 -39.05 84.20
N TYR A 6 -33.70 -39.12 83.04
CA TYR A 6 -33.79 -40.37 82.27
C TYR A 6 -32.43 -40.85 81.78
N ILE A 7 -31.53 -39.94 81.40
CA ILE A 7 -30.18 -40.27 80.94
C ILE A 7 -29.35 -40.83 82.12
N LEU A 8 -29.45 -40.21 83.30
CA LEU A 8 -28.75 -40.63 84.51
C LEU A 8 -29.26 -41.99 85.03
N ASP A 9 -30.57 -42.17 85.10
CA ASP A 9 -31.22 -43.40 85.58
C ASP A 9 -31.00 -44.61 84.66
N ASN A 10 -30.64 -44.38 83.38
CA ASN A 10 -30.44 -45.44 82.38
C ASN A 10 -29.02 -45.45 81.81
N VAL A 11 -28.03 -44.91 82.53
CA VAL A 11 -26.66 -44.76 82.03
C VAL A 11 -26.05 -46.08 81.52
N ALA A 12 -26.39 -47.21 82.15
CA ALA A 12 -25.91 -48.55 81.80
C ALA A 12 -26.34 -49.02 80.39
N GLY A 13 -27.44 -48.47 79.86
CA GLY A 13 -27.97 -48.79 78.53
C GLY A 13 -27.33 -48.00 77.38
N TYR A 14 -26.52 -46.99 77.70
CA TYR A 14 -25.91 -46.10 76.70
C TYR A 14 -24.45 -46.47 76.41
N LYS A 15 -24.08 -46.40 75.12
CA LYS A 15 -22.68 -46.48 74.69
C LYS A 15 -21.99 -45.12 74.88
N ALA A 16 -20.66 -45.11 74.81
CA ALA A 16 -19.86 -43.89 74.96
C ALA A 16 -20.28 -42.81 73.96
N GLU A 17 -20.61 -43.18 72.72
CA GLU A 17 -21.05 -42.25 71.67
C GLU A 17 -22.40 -41.59 72.01
N ASN A 18 -23.32 -42.34 72.63
CA ASN A 18 -24.62 -41.81 73.05
C ASN A 18 -24.44 -40.78 74.17
N LEU A 19 -23.62 -41.12 75.17
CA LEU A 19 -23.32 -40.24 76.30
C LEU A 19 -22.52 -39.01 75.87
N TYR A 20 -21.58 -39.18 74.94
CA TYR A 20 -20.82 -38.10 74.33
C TYR A 20 -21.73 -37.09 73.63
N GLY A 21 -22.68 -37.58 72.83
CA GLY A 21 -23.69 -36.74 72.19
C GLY A 21 -24.62 -36.02 73.17
N PHE A 22 -24.91 -36.60 74.35
CA PHE A 22 -25.68 -35.93 75.39
C PHE A 22 -24.89 -34.84 76.12
N ILE A 23 -23.59 -35.08 76.37
CA ILE A 23 -22.70 -34.08 76.96
C ILE A 23 -22.50 -32.89 76.01
N ASN A 24 -22.23 -33.14 74.73
CA ASN A 24 -22.02 -32.06 73.75
C ASN A 24 -23.27 -31.19 73.52
N LYS A 25 -24.46 -31.73 73.80
CA LYS A 25 -25.74 -31.00 73.78
C LYS A 25 -26.08 -30.31 75.10
N GLY A 26 -25.22 -30.40 76.11
CA GLY A 26 -25.40 -29.80 77.42
C GLY A 26 -26.51 -30.44 78.26
N LEU A 27 -26.92 -31.68 77.96
CA LEU A 27 -28.02 -32.35 78.67
C LEU A 27 -27.58 -32.97 80.00
N VAL A 28 -26.33 -33.41 80.08
CA VAL A 28 -25.65 -34.00 81.26
C VAL A 28 -24.17 -33.64 81.23
N THR A 29 -23.49 -33.64 82.38
CA THR A 29 -22.02 -33.50 82.45
C THR A 29 -21.34 -34.84 82.74
N PHE A 30 -20.05 -34.95 82.40
CA PHE A 30 -19.26 -36.14 82.72
C PHE A 30 -19.22 -36.41 84.24
N ASP A 31 -19.20 -35.35 85.05
CA ASP A 31 -19.24 -35.46 86.51
C ASP A 31 -20.58 -35.97 87.02
N GLU A 32 -21.70 -35.51 86.46
CA GLU A 32 -23.04 -36.02 86.77
C GLU A 32 -23.16 -37.51 86.43
N LEU A 33 -22.63 -37.94 85.27
CA LEU A 33 -22.58 -39.36 84.90
C LEU A 33 -21.72 -40.19 85.88
N CYS A 34 -20.67 -39.60 86.44
CA CYS A 34 -19.77 -40.27 87.39
C CYS A 34 -20.35 -40.38 88.81
N ASN A 35 -21.11 -39.38 89.25
CA ASN A 35 -21.49 -39.23 90.65
C ASN A 35 -22.97 -39.56 90.92
N ASP A 36 -23.85 -39.36 89.94
CA ASP A 36 -25.31 -39.40 90.13
C ASP A 36 -25.97 -40.64 89.52
N THR A 37 -25.19 -41.70 89.29
CA THR A 37 -25.65 -42.94 88.60
C THR A 37 -25.59 -44.19 89.49
N ASN A 38 -25.48 -44.03 90.81
CA ASN A 38 -25.41 -45.14 91.80
C ASN A 38 -24.39 -46.24 91.47
N GLY A 39 -23.32 -45.93 90.74
CA GLY A 39 -22.27 -46.87 90.35
C GLY A 39 -22.55 -47.68 89.08
N GLU A 40 -23.64 -47.41 88.36
CA GLU A 40 -23.99 -48.10 87.11
C GLU A 40 -23.22 -47.60 85.88
N PHE A 41 -22.43 -46.52 86.01
CA PHE A 41 -21.58 -46.01 84.94
C PHE A 41 -20.27 -46.82 84.80
N SER A 42 -20.24 -47.74 83.84
CA SER A 42 -19.13 -48.70 83.71
C SER A 42 -17.75 -48.07 83.45
N PRO A 43 -16.65 -48.60 84.04
CA PRO A 43 -15.29 -48.07 83.84
C PRO A 43 -14.83 -48.03 82.38
N LYS A 44 -15.23 -49.02 81.57
CA LYS A 44 -14.86 -49.12 80.15
C LYS A 44 -15.53 -48.01 79.33
N VAL A 45 -16.83 -47.79 79.54
CA VAL A 45 -17.57 -46.70 78.87
C VAL A 45 -17.08 -45.34 79.37
N ARG A 46 -16.73 -45.23 80.65
CA ARG A 46 -16.13 -44.02 81.24
C ARG A 46 -14.78 -43.67 80.62
N GLN A 47 -13.89 -44.64 80.42
CA GLN A 47 -12.58 -44.41 79.79
C GLN A 47 -12.73 -44.00 78.32
N GLU A 48 -13.62 -44.65 77.59
CA GLU A 48 -13.87 -44.32 76.18
C GLU A 48 -14.55 -42.94 76.04
N LEU A 49 -15.54 -42.64 76.88
CA LEU A 49 -16.17 -41.32 76.91
C LEU A 49 -15.16 -40.23 77.27
N LYS A 50 -14.25 -40.51 78.22
CA LYS A 50 -13.17 -39.58 78.57
C LYS A 50 -12.23 -39.32 77.40
N ARG A 51 -11.86 -40.35 76.63
CA ARG A 51 -11.06 -40.21 75.40
C ARG A 51 -11.77 -39.34 74.36
N MET A 52 -13.07 -39.55 74.15
CA MET A 52 -13.87 -38.73 73.24
C MET A 52 -13.99 -37.27 73.72
N LEU A 53 -14.09 -37.03 75.02
CA LEU A 53 -14.10 -35.68 75.60
C LEU A 53 -12.74 -34.98 75.51
N GLU A 54 -11.64 -35.73 75.53
CA GLU A 54 -10.28 -35.18 75.42
C GLU A 54 -9.85 -34.87 73.97
N HIS A 55 -10.30 -35.67 72.98
CA HIS A 55 -9.81 -35.56 71.59
C HIS A 55 -10.89 -35.41 70.52
N GLY A 56 -12.17 -35.65 70.81
CA GLY A 56 -13.20 -35.71 69.78
C GLY A 56 -13.50 -34.36 69.09
N ASP A 57 -13.24 -33.22 69.74
CA ASP A 57 -13.33 -31.90 69.12
C ASP A 57 -12.21 -31.68 68.07
N ASP A 58 -10.98 -32.12 68.37
CA ASP A 58 -9.84 -32.07 67.45
C ASP A 58 -10.01 -33.00 66.25
N ASP A 59 -10.44 -34.24 66.49
CA ASP A 59 -10.61 -35.27 65.46
C ASP A 59 -11.74 -34.92 64.48
N GLU A 60 -12.86 -34.41 64.98
CA GLU A 60 -13.99 -34.00 64.13
C GLU A 60 -13.65 -32.75 63.33
N TRP A 61 -12.97 -31.76 63.93
CA TRP A 61 -12.54 -30.56 63.22
C TRP A 61 -11.53 -30.89 62.10
N ALA A 62 -10.53 -31.73 62.38
CA ALA A 62 -9.59 -32.17 61.36
C ALA A 62 -10.29 -32.88 60.19
N SER A 63 -11.32 -33.68 60.49
CA SER A 63 -12.14 -34.35 59.48
C SER A 63 -12.96 -33.34 58.64
N ALA A 64 -13.55 -32.33 59.28
CA ALA A 64 -14.27 -31.26 58.59
C ALA A 64 -13.36 -30.41 57.68
N GLN A 65 -12.13 -30.10 58.13
CA GLN A 65 -11.13 -29.41 57.32
C GLN A 65 -10.70 -30.24 56.12
N ALA A 66 -10.46 -31.54 56.30
CA ALA A 66 -10.05 -32.44 55.22
C ALA A 66 -11.15 -32.66 54.18
N ALA A 67 -12.43 -32.71 54.62
CA ALA A 67 -13.57 -32.87 53.73
C ALA A 67 -13.86 -31.62 52.92
N HIS A 68 -13.59 -30.43 53.46
CA HIS A 68 -13.74 -29.13 52.79
C HIS A 68 -15.13 -28.93 52.13
N THR A 69 -16.19 -29.34 52.83
CA THR A 69 -17.59 -29.23 52.39
C THR A 69 -18.45 -28.50 53.42
N ILE A 70 -19.50 -27.82 52.95
CA ILE A 70 -20.44 -27.12 53.83
C ILE A 70 -21.09 -28.12 54.80
N GLU A 71 -21.43 -29.32 54.33
CA GLU A 71 -22.07 -30.38 55.11
C GLU A 71 -21.18 -30.83 56.28
N ALA A 72 -19.88 -31.07 56.03
CA ALA A 72 -18.96 -31.52 57.08
C ALA A 72 -18.69 -30.43 58.13
N VAL A 73 -18.57 -29.17 57.68
CA VAL A 73 -18.35 -28.03 58.58
C VAL A 73 -19.62 -27.71 59.38
N GLN A 74 -20.80 -27.84 58.78
CA GLN A 74 -22.08 -27.69 59.48
C GLN A 74 -22.29 -28.80 60.50
N HIS A 75 -21.94 -30.05 60.15
CA HIS A 75 -21.98 -31.18 61.08
C HIS A 75 -21.13 -30.93 62.34
N TYR A 76 -19.91 -30.40 62.18
CA TYR A 76 -19.06 -30.00 63.30
C TYR A 76 -19.74 -28.90 64.14
N LEU A 77 -20.26 -27.84 63.50
CA LEU A 77 -20.94 -26.73 64.17
C LEU A 77 -22.21 -27.14 64.93
N ASP A 78 -22.92 -28.17 64.46
CA ASP A 78 -24.13 -28.69 65.11
C ASP A 78 -23.79 -29.66 66.25
N THR A 79 -22.69 -30.40 66.13
CA THR A 79 -22.26 -31.41 67.11
C THR A 79 -21.54 -30.80 68.30
N PHE A 80 -20.75 -29.74 68.09
CA PHE A 80 -19.90 -29.13 69.12
C PHE A 80 -20.33 -27.70 69.44
N ALA A 81 -21.41 -27.55 70.23
CA ALA A 81 -22.01 -26.25 70.55
C ALA A 81 -21.03 -25.27 71.23
N GLU A 82 -20.11 -25.77 72.05
CA GLU A 82 -19.05 -25.03 72.76
C GLU A 82 -17.63 -25.42 72.30
N GLY A 83 -17.49 -25.98 71.08
CA GLY A 83 -16.20 -26.44 70.54
C GLY A 83 -15.19 -25.31 70.33
N LYS A 84 -13.89 -25.62 70.44
CA LYS A 84 -12.84 -24.60 70.40
C LYS A 84 -12.57 -24.04 69.00
N PHE A 85 -12.94 -24.75 67.92
CA PHE A 85 -12.70 -24.33 66.54
C PHE A 85 -13.92 -23.70 65.84
N ARG A 86 -14.96 -23.30 66.58
CA ARG A 86 -16.17 -22.72 65.99
C ARG A 86 -15.91 -21.44 65.17
N PRO A 87 -15.05 -20.49 65.61
CA PRO A 87 -14.70 -19.33 64.78
C PRO A 87 -14.09 -19.74 63.43
N GLU A 88 -13.16 -20.71 63.45
CA GLU A 88 -12.47 -21.24 62.28
C GLU A 88 -13.43 -22.02 61.37
N ALA A 89 -14.34 -22.81 61.94
CA ALA A 89 -15.37 -23.53 61.20
C ALA A 89 -16.34 -22.55 60.50
N ARG A 90 -16.76 -21.46 61.16
CA ARG A 90 -17.59 -20.43 60.52
C ARG A 90 -16.84 -19.72 59.39
N ALA A 91 -15.55 -19.43 59.58
CA ALA A 91 -14.72 -18.82 58.55
C ALA A 91 -14.54 -19.75 57.34
N LEU A 92 -14.26 -21.04 57.58
CA LEU A 92 -14.13 -22.05 56.52
C LEU A 92 -15.45 -22.26 55.77
N LYS A 93 -16.59 -22.32 56.48
CA LYS A 93 -17.90 -22.39 55.83
C LYS A 93 -18.14 -21.19 54.91
N ALA A 94 -17.90 -19.99 55.40
CA ALA A 94 -18.05 -18.76 54.61
C ALA A 94 -17.08 -18.71 53.42
N GLN A 95 -15.88 -19.29 53.55
CA GLN A 95 -14.92 -19.43 52.46
C GLN A 95 -15.45 -20.39 51.38
N ILE A 96 -15.89 -21.59 51.77
CA ILE A 96 -16.44 -22.60 50.83
C ILE A 96 -17.67 -22.04 50.11
N GLU A 97 -18.56 -21.35 50.83
CA GLU A 97 -19.73 -20.70 50.24
C GLU A 97 -19.34 -19.64 49.20
N ARG A 98 -18.27 -18.87 49.44
CA ARG A 98 -17.74 -17.91 48.45
C ARG A 98 -17.14 -18.62 47.25
N GLU A 99 -16.32 -19.65 47.46
CA GLU A 99 -15.71 -20.44 46.37
C GLU A 99 -16.77 -21.08 45.46
N GLN A 100 -17.86 -21.62 46.04
CA GLN A 100 -18.98 -22.16 45.28
C GLN A 100 -19.75 -21.07 44.52
N ALA A 101 -19.98 -19.91 45.15
CA ALA A 101 -20.64 -18.77 44.50
C ALA A 101 -19.79 -18.21 43.34
N ASP A 102 -18.48 -18.08 43.53
CA ASP A 102 -17.54 -17.63 42.50
C ASP A 102 -17.48 -18.63 41.34
N ALA A 103 -17.42 -19.94 41.62
CA ALA A 103 -17.45 -20.97 40.59
C ALA A 103 -18.76 -20.96 39.77
N ALA A 104 -19.90 -20.81 40.43
CA ALA A 104 -21.20 -20.70 39.75
C ALA A 104 -21.31 -19.41 38.93
N ALA A 105 -20.78 -18.29 39.42
CA ALA A 105 -20.73 -17.04 38.67
C ALA A 105 -19.84 -17.14 37.43
N GLN A 106 -18.69 -17.80 37.53
CA GLN A 106 -17.80 -18.03 36.38
C GLN A 106 -18.43 -18.97 35.34
N GLU A 107 -19.10 -20.05 35.77
CA GLU A 107 -19.82 -20.95 34.86
C GLU A 107 -20.99 -20.23 34.16
N SER A 108 -21.72 -19.36 34.88
CA SER A 108 -22.76 -18.52 34.27
C SER A 108 -22.17 -17.55 33.25
N ALA A 109 -21.06 -16.87 33.59
CA ALA A 109 -20.38 -15.93 32.70
C ALA A 109 -19.84 -16.60 31.43
N GLU A 110 -19.32 -17.84 31.53
CA GLU A 110 -18.87 -18.62 30.37
C GLU A 110 -20.03 -18.93 29.42
N ASN A 111 -21.16 -19.39 29.96
CA ASN A 111 -22.36 -19.67 29.17
C ASN A 111 -22.92 -18.40 28.50
N ASP A 112 -22.95 -17.28 29.22
CA ASP A 112 -23.38 -15.99 28.69
C ASP A 112 -22.43 -15.53 27.56
N TRP A 113 -21.12 -15.70 27.74
CA TRP A 113 -20.12 -15.36 26.73
C TRP A 113 -20.28 -16.19 25.45
N ASP A 114 -20.50 -17.50 25.56
CA ASP A 114 -20.68 -18.38 24.41
C ASP A 114 -21.93 -18.05 23.60
N ALA A 115 -23.02 -17.68 24.27
CA ALA A 115 -24.29 -17.32 23.64
C ALA A 115 -24.32 -15.90 23.06
N LEU A 116 -23.38 -15.03 23.45
CA LEU A 116 -23.32 -13.62 23.06
C LEU A 116 -23.01 -13.40 21.57
N ASP A 117 -23.72 -12.48 20.92
CA ASP A 117 -23.31 -11.96 19.60
C ASP A 117 -22.12 -11.00 19.75
N LYS A 118 -20.94 -11.49 19.37
CA LYS A 118 -19.66 -10.77 19.46
C LYS A 118 -19.50 -9.65 18.42
N ASN A 119 -20.58 -9.28 17.71
CA ASN A 119 -20.63 -8.16 16.78
C ASN A 119 -21.59 -7.06 17.22
N ASP A 120 -22.30 -7.24 18.34
CA ASP A 120 -23.19 -6.25 18.93
C ASP A 120 -22.48 -5.54 20.09
N ILE A 121 -22.24 -4.23 19.92
CA ILE A 121 -21.55 -3.40 20.91
C ILE A 121 -22.36 -3.31 22.21
N ASP A 122 -23.69 -3.20 22.13
CA ASP A 122 -24.54 -3.08 23.31
C ASP A 122 -24.53 -4.39 24.08
N ALA A 123 -24.62 -5.53 23.38
CA ALA A 123 -24.54 -6.84 23.99
C ALA A 123 -23.18 -7.07 24.69
N LEU A 124 -22.06 -6.68 24.06
CA LEU A 124 -20.73 -6.77 24.66
C LEU A 124 -20.57 -5.85 25.89
N ASN A 125 -21.13 -4.64 25.85
CA ASN A 125 -21.12 -3.71 26.99
C ASN A 125 -21.95 -4.25 28.16
N ASP A 126 -23.12 -4.82 27.87
CA ASP A 126 -23.98 -5.45 28.87
C ASP A 126 -23.26 -6.64 29.53
N PHE A 127 -22.55 -7.46 28.74
CA PHE A 127 -21.73 -8.56 29.26
C PHE A 127 -20.65 -8.08 30.21
N VAL A 128 -19.85 -7.07 29.83
CA VAL A 128 -18.77 -6.52 30.67
C VAL A 128 -19.33 -5.89 31.95
N THR A 129 -20.49 -5.24 31.86
CA THR A 129 -21.15 -4.60 33.00
C THR A 129 -21.67 -5.63 34.00
N ASN A 130 -22.27 -6.72 33.51
CA ASN A 130 -22.84 -7.77 34.36
C ASN A 130 -21.79 -8.75 34.88
N ASN A 131 -20.65 -8.91 34.19
CA ASN A 131 -19.59 -9.86 34.52
C ASN A 131 -18.19 -9.20 34.56
N PRO A 132 -17.96 -8.21 35.45
CA PRO A 132 -16.72 -7.41 35.44
C PRO A 132 -15.44 -8.22 35.75
N ASP A 133 -15.57 -9.28 36.55
CA ASP A 133 -14.46 -10.16 36.96
C ASP A 133 -14.36 -11.45 36.10
N SER A 134 -15.10 -11.52 34.98
CA SER A 134 -14.99 -12.63 34.03
C SER A 134 -13.63 -12.62 33.32
N VAL A 135 -13.11 -13.80 33.03
CA VAL A 135 -11.92 -13.98 32.19
C VAL A 135 -12.07 -13.38 30.78
N HIS A 136 -13.31 -13.23 30.30
CA HIS A 136 -13.63 -12.66 28.99
C HIS A 136 -13.82 -11.14 28.99
N ALA A 137 -13.82 -10.46 30.14
CA ALA A 137 -14.05 -9.02 30.19
C ALA A 137 -13.02 -8.23 29.37
N ALA A 138 -11.75 -8.67 29.37
CA ALA A 138 -10.70 -8.04 28.55
C ALA A 138 -10.92 -8.28 27.05
N GLU A 139 -11.31 -9.51 26.67
CA GLU A 139 -11.60 -9.87 25.28
C GLU A 139 -12.82 -9.10 24.74
N ALA A 140 -13.87 -8.97 25.55
CA ALA A 140 -15.07 -8.19 25.22
C ALA A 140 -14.74 -6.71 25.00
N ASN A 141 -13.96 -6.10 25.90
CA ASN A 141 -13.52 -4.71 25.76
C ASN A 141 -12.64 -4.50 24.52
N GLN A 142 -11.75 -5.45 24.21
CA GLN A 142 -10.99 -5.39 22.98
C GLN A 142 -11.91 -5.44 21.75
N ARG A 143 -12.92 -6.31 21.76
CA ARG A 143 -13.88 -6.43 20.66
C ARG A 143 -14.73 -5.17 20.50
N ILE A 144 -15.16 -4.54 21.59
CA ILE A 144 -15.87 -3.25 21.57
C ILE A 144 -15.00 -2.18 20.92
N ASN A 145 -13.74 -2.05 21.35
CA ASN A 145 -12.81 -1.09 20.78
C ASN A 145 -12.58 -1.33 19.28
N ASP A 146 -12.43 -2.60 18.86
CA ASP A 146 -12.31 -2.95 17.44
C ASP A 146 -13.56 -2.52 16.64
N LEU A 147 -14.77 -2.79 17.15
CA LEU A 147 -16.02 -2.43 16.48
C LEU A 147 -16.25 -0.91 16.44
N LEU A 148 -15.91 -0.20 17.51
CA LEU A 148 -15.97 1.26 17.55
C LEU A 148 -14.96 1.89 16.60
N LEU A 149 -13.72 1.39 16.58
CA LEU A 149 -12.70 1.86 15.65
C LEU A 149 -13.15 1.62 14.20
N ASP A 150 -13.73 0.45 13.91
CA ASP A 150 -14.33 0.15 12.61
C ASP A 150 -15.49 1.10 12.24
N SER A 151 -16.24 1.59 13.22
CA SER A 151 -17.33 2.56 12.99
C SER A 151 -16.85 4.00 12.79
N ILE A 152 -15.66 4.34 13.33
CA ILE A 152 -15.07 5.67 13.26
C ILE A 152 -14.20 5.82 12.01
N MET A 153 -13.51 4.75 11.64
CA MET A 153 -12.67 4.70 10.45
C MET A 153 -13.55 4.34 9.25
N ASP A 154 -13.61 5.20 8.24
CA ASP A 154 -14.31 4.93 6.97
C ASP A 154 -13.58 3.83 6.16
N TYR A 155 -13.57 2.61 6.68
CA TYR A 155 -12.99 1.44 6.01
C TYR A 155 -13.94 0.97 4.91
N ASP A 156 -13.67 1.40 3.69
CA ASP A 156 -14.38 0.98 2.50
C ASP A 156 -13.40 0.57 1.37
N ILE A 157 -13.95 0.30 0.19
CA ILE A 157 -13.15 -0.05 -0.98
C ILE A 157 -12.20 1.08 -1.40
N ASP A 158 -12.59 2.35 -1.26
CA ASP A 158 -11.76 3.48 -1.68
C ASP A 158 -10.58 3.69 -0.72
N THR A 159 -10.80 3.51 0.58
CA THR A 159 -9.73 3.47 1.58
C THR A 159 -8.73 2.33 1.31
N LEU A 160 -9.21 1.12 0.95
CA LEU A 160 -8.32 0.04 0.52
C LEU A 160 -7.48 0.44 -0.70
N ILE A 161 -8.10 1.06 -1.71
CA ILE A 161 -7.39 1.49 -2.91
C ILE A 161 -6.31 2.52 -2.58
N ASP A 162 -6.58 3.45 -1.66
CA ASP A 162 -5.61 4.46 -1.26
C ASP A 162 -4.45 3.87 -0.44
N GLU A 163 -4.71 2.91 0.45
CA GLU A 163 -3.65 2.16 1.14
C GLU A 163 -2.79 1.36 0.15
N ILE A 164 -3.39 0.71 -0.86
CA ILE A 164 -2.66 0.00 -1.92
C ILE A 164 -1.74 0.97 -2.68
N LYS A 165 -2.25 2.14 -3.07
CA LYS A 165 -1.45 3.17 -3.77
C LYS A 165 -0.31 3.66 -2.89
N GLN A 166 -0.51 3.83 -1.59
CA GLN A 166 0.56 4.21 -0.66
C GLN A 166 1.67 3.16 -0.68
N ILE A 167 1.35 1.87 -0.50
CA ILE A 167 2.32 0.78 -0.52
C ILE A 167 3.07 0.72 -1.87
N LEU A 168 2.34 0.88 -2.98
CA LEU A 168 2.95 0.91 -4.32
C LEU A 168 3.95 2.06 -4.49
N ASN A 169 3.66 3.22 -3.91
CA ASN A 169 4.46 4.44 -4.03
C ASN A 169 5.59 4.53 -2.98
N GLU A 170 5.71 3.58 -2.05
CA GLU A 170 6.81 3.56 -1.09
C GLU A 170 8.17 3.46 -1.81
N VAL A 171 9.05 4.42 -1.52
CA VAL A 171 10.38 4.53 -2.13
C VAL A 171 11.35 3.58 -1.43
N GLY A 172 12.23 2.95 -2.21
CA GLY A 172 13.27 2.05 -1.69
C GLY A 172 12.79 0.63 -1.33
N THR A 173 11.52 0.31 -1.56
CA THR A 173 10.95 -1.02 -1.31
C THR A 173 10.79 -1.82 -2.62
N THR A 174 10.93 -3.14 -2.52
CA THR A 174 10.93 -4.08 -3.66
C THR A 174 9.57 -4.76 -3.85
N ALA A 175 9.36 -5.41 -4.99
CA ALA A 175 8.16 -6.24 -5.22
C ALA A 175 7.99 -7.33 -4.15
N LEU A 176 9.09 -7.92 -3.67
CA LEU A 176 9.09 -8.93 -2.61
C LEU A 176 8.51 -8.40 -1.28
N TYR A 177 8.64 -7.10 -1.03
CA TYR A 177 7.99 -6.44 0.09
C TYR A 177 6.57 -5.98 -0.23
N LYS A 178 6.37 -5.33 -1.39
CA LYS A 178 5.09 -4.72 -1.75
C LYS A 178 3.98 -5.75 -1.99
N ASP A 179 4.27 -6.82 -2.73
CA ASP A 179 3.25 -7.77 -3.19
C ASP A 179 2.55 -8.49 -2.02
N PRO A 180 3.27 -9.04 -1.00
CA PRO A 180 2.63 -9.63 0.17
C PRO A 180 1.86 -8.62 1.02
N ASN A 181 2.38 -7.39 1.18
CA ASN A 181 1.69 -6.36 1.97
C ASN A 181 0.36 -5.94 1.34
N ILE A 182 0.33 -5.76 0.01
CA ILE A 182 -0.91 -5.47 -0.73
C ILE A 182 -1.89 -6.64 -0.61
N ALA A 183 -1.41 -7.88 -0.77
CA ALA A 183 -2.27 -9.06 -0.63
C ALA A 183 -2.88 -9.17 0.78
N ASN A 184 -2.08 -8.93 1.82
CA ASN A 184 -2.53 -8.92 3.21
C ASN A 184 -3.61 -7.86 3.45
N LYS A 185 -3.44 -6.65 2.91
CA LYS A 185 -4.47 -5.60 2.98
C LYS A 185 -5.76 -6.00 2.29
N ILE A 186 -5.69 -6.49 1.05
CA ILE A 186 -6.90 -6.97 0.33
C ILE A 186 -7.60 -8.08 1.12
N ARG A 187 -6.85 -9.06 1.62
CA ARG A 187 -7.37 -10.17 2.43
C ARG A 187 -8.02 -9.67 3.72
N TYR A 188 -7.41 -8.71 4.40
CA TYR A 188 -7.94 -8.11 5.61
C TYR A 188 -9.30 -7.44 5.36
N TYR A 189 -9.39 -6.58 4.35
CA TYR A 189 -10.63 -5.89 3.99
C TYR A 189 -11.75 -6.86 3.60
N ILE A 190 -11.42 -7.91 2.84
CA ILE A 190 -12.40 -8.95 2.47
C ILE A 190 -12.85 -9.75 3.70
N LYS A 191 -11.92 -10.17 4.57
CA LYS A 191 -12.23 -10.94 5.78
C LYS A 191 -13.13 -10.16 6.74
N LYS A 192 -12.88 -8.85 6.87
CA LYS A 192 -13.64 -7.93 7.71
C LYS A 192 -14.92 -7.40 7.06
N ARG A 193 -15.16 -7.73 5.79
CA ARG A 193 -16.32 -7.29 4.99
C ARG A 193 -16.39 -5.77 4.75
N TYR A 194 -15.27 -5.05 4.89
CA TYR A 194 -15.15 -3.65 4.49
C TYR A 194 -15.17 -3.49 2.96
N ALA A 195 -14.78 -4.54 2.23
CA ALA A 195 -14.92 -4.61 0.79
C ALA A 195 -15.17 -6.05 0.35
N THR A 196 -15.85 -6.22 -0.77
CA THR A 196 -16.06 -7.52 -1.43
C THR A 196 -15.03 -7.73 -2.52
N LYS A 197 -14.77 -9.00 -2.88
CA LYS A 197 -13.98 -9.34 -4.06
C LYS A 197 -14.54 -8.70 -5.34
N ALA A 198 -15.86 -8.60 -5.46
CA ALA A 198 -16.52 -8.02 -6.63
C ALA A 198 -16.26 -6.50 -6.74
N GLU A 199 -16.31 -5.76 -5.63
CA GLU A 199 -15.97 -4.33 -5.60
C GLU A 199 -14.51 -4.10 -5.96
N PHE A 200 -13.60 -4.91 -5.41
CA PHE A 200 -12.18 -4.85 -5.76
C PHE A 200 -11.94 -5.12 -7.26
N LEU A 201 -12.58 -6.17 -7.81
CA LEU A 201 -12.52 -6.46 -9.25
C LEU A 201 -13.13 -5.33 -10.09
N ASN A 202 -14.15 -4.63 -9.60
CA ASN A 202 -14.69 -3.46 -10.28
C ASN A 202 -13.69 -2.29 -10.29
N LYS A 203 -12.96 -2.03 -9.20
CA LYS A 203 -11.88 -1.04 -9.21
C LYS A 203 -10.76 -1.40 -10.19
N LEU A 204 -10.40 -2.69 -10.29
CA LEU A 204 -9.45 -3.17 -11.31
C LEU A 204 -9.99 -3.05 -12.75
N ARG A 205 -11.31 -3.14 -12.94
CA ARG A 205 -11.96 -2.90 -14.24
C ARG A 205 -11.86 -1.42 -14.63
N GLU A 206 -12.13 -0.53 -13.68
CA GLU A 206 -12.08 0.92 -13.85
C GLU A 206 -10.65 1.40 -14.11
N ASP A 207 -9.67 0.83 -13.40
CA ASP A 207 -8.25 1.07 -13.62
C ASP A 207 -7.46 -0.24 -13.67
N CYS A 208 -7.25 -0.74 -14.89
CA CYS A 208 -6.42 -1.93 -15.14
C CYS A 208 -4.91 -1.71 -14.86
N ASN A 209 -4.52 -0.49 -14.46
CA ASN A 209 -3.19 -0.13 -13.99
C ASN A 209 -3.15 0.15 -12.47
N LEU A 210 -4.23 -0.13 -11.74
CA LEU A 210 -4.26 -0.02 -10.28
C LEU A 210 -3.15 -0.84 -9.62
N LEU A 211 -2.88 -2.03 -10.15
CA LEU A 211 -1.80 -2.92 -9.70
C LEU A 211 -0.79 -3.14 -10.82
N ASN A 212 0.47 -3.36 -10.43
CA ASN A 212 1.51 -3.78 -11.36
C ASN A 212 1.38 -5.29 -11.68
N ALA A 213 2.08 -5.74 -12.73
CA ALA A 213 2.03 -7.12 -13.19
C ALA A 213 2.48 -8.16 -12.15
N SER A 214 3.49 -7.84 -11.31
CA SER A 214 3.98 -8.79 -10.29
C SER A 214 2.95 -8.97 -9.19
N THR A 215 2.34 -7.89 -8.71
CA THR A 215 1.29 -7.93 -7.70
C THR A 215 0.08 -8.72 -8.20
N VAL A 216 -0.40 -8.48 -9.42
CA VAL A 216 -1.53 -9.24 -9.98
C VAL A 216 -1.19 -10.72 -10.09
N LYS A 217 0.02 -11.06 -10.56
CA LYS A 217 0.48 -12.45 -10.63
C LYS A 217 0.57 -13.09 -9.25
N TYR A 218 1.09 -12.37 -8.25
CA TYR A 218 1.18 -12.83 -6.86
C TYR A 218 -0.22 -13.10 -6.25
N LEU A 219 -1.19 -12.22 -6.49
CA LEU A 219 -2.57 -12.41 -6.02
C LEU A 219 -3.25 -13.66 -6.62
N ILE A 220 -2.83 -14.09 -7.81
CA ILE A 220 -3.34 -15.29 -8.48
C ILE A 220 -2.59 -16.53 -8.02
N ASP A 221 -1.27 -16.52 -8.12
CA ASP A 221 -0.43 -17.71 -8.02
C ASP A 221 -0.10 -18.07 -6.56
N ASN A 222 0.05 -17.08 -5.67
CA ASN A 222 0.47 -17.27 -4.28
C ASN A 222 -0.69 -17.16 -3.29
N GLU A 223 -1.58 -16.19 -3.48
CA GLU A 223 -2.59 -15.84 -2.47
C GLU A 223 -4.00 -16.32 -2.82
N HIS A 224 -4.21 -16.68 -4.09
CA HIS A 224 -5.47 -17.14 -4.66
C HIS A 224 -6.67 -16.22 -4.39
N LEU A 225 -6.43 -14.92 -4.24
CA LEU A 225 -7.47 -13.90 -3.97
C LEU A 225 -8.28 -13.58 -5.23
N ILE A 226 -7.64 -13.62 -6.39
CA ILE A 226 -8.25 -13.48 -7.71
C ILE A 226 -7.77 -14.60 -8.63
N THR A 227 -8.47 -14.81 -9.74
CA THR A 227 -8.18 -15.85 -10.72
C THR A 227 -8.01 -15.26 -12.11
N ILE A 228 -7.43 -16.04 -13.03
CA ILE A 228 -7.39 -15.66 -14.45
C ILE A 228 -8.80 -15.43 -15.00
N ALA A 229 -9.78 -16.25 -14.59
CA ALA A 229 -11.17 -16.10 -15.01
C ALA A 229 -11.77 -14.76 -14.54
N ASP A 230 -11.40 -14.29 -13.35
CA ASP A 230 -11.81 -12.96 -12.86
C ASP A 230 -11.29 -11.85 -13.78
N LEU A 231 -10.01 -11.91 -14.17
CA LEU A 231 -9.40 -10.92 -15.09
C LEU A 231 -10.11 -10.89 -16.46
N TYR A 232 -10.43 -12.06 -17.01
CA TYR A 232 -11.24 -12.17 -18.22
C TYR A 232 -12.63 -11.59 -18.03
N GLY A 233 -13.29 -11.92 -16.91
CA GLY A 233 -14.65 -11.47 -16.58
C GLY A 233 -14.77 -9.96 -16.40
N ILE A 234 -13.67 -9.28 -16.05
CA ILE A 234 -13.62 -7.81 -16.00
C ILE A 234 -13.15 -7.16 -17.31
N GLY A 235 -12.88 -7.95 -18.36
CA GLY A 235 -12.58 -7.42 -19.71
C GLY A 235 -11.11 -7.14 -20.00
N ILE A 236 -10.18 -7.72 -19.22
CA ILE A 236 -8.74 -7.62 -19.53
C ILE A 236 -8.42 -8.53 -20.74
N ASP A 237 -7.72 -7.97 -21.73
CA ASP A 237 -7.35 -8.68 -22.96
C ASP A 237 -6.40 -9.86 -22.63
N LYS A 238 -6.69 -11.04 -23.19
CA LYS A 238 -5.88 -12.25 -23.06
C LYS A 238 -4.40 -12.04 -23.34
N GLN A 239 -4.06 -11.10 -24.23
CA GLN A 239 -2.67 -10.83 -24.59
C GLN A 239 -1.89 -10.18 -23.42
N PHE A 240 -2.55 -9.33 -22.62
CA PHE A 240 -1.93 -8.77 -21.40
C PHE A 240 -1.74 -9.85 -20.33
N ILE A 241 -2.75 -10.70 -20.13
CA ILE A 241 -2.66 -11.83 -19.19
C ILE A 241 -1.53 -12.78 -19.61
N LYS A 242 -1.40 -13.08 -20.92
CA LYS A 242 -0.31 -13.89 -21.46
C LYS A 242 1.06 -13.25 -21.25
N ALA A 243 1.19 -11.93 -21.48
CA ALA A 243 2.45 -11.21 -21.26
C ALA A 243 2.88 -11.25 -19.78
N MET A 244 1.93 -11.05 -18.86
CA MET A 244 2.13 -11.18 -17.41
C MET A 244 2.57 -12.60 -17.02
N GLN A 245 1.85 -13.62 -17.50
CA GLN A 245 2.15 -15.02 -17.17
C GLN A 245 3.50 -15.49 -17.70
N ASN A 246 3.90 -15.01 -18.88
CA ASN A 246 5.20 -15.29 -19.45
C ASN A 246 6.35 -14.50 -18.79
N GLY A 247 6.05 -13.62 -17.82
CA GLY A 247 7.06 -12.79 -17.17
C GLY A 247 7.79 -11.88 -18.15
N LYS A 248 7.09 -11.35 -19.17
CA LYS A 248 7.70 -10.41 -20.12
C LYS A 248 8.20 -9.19 -19.35
N GLN A 249 9.48 -8.88 -19.48
CA GLN A 249 10.15 -7.75 -18.82
C GLN A 249 10.77 -6.81 -19.85
N THR A 250 10.96 -5.56 -19.46
CA THR A 250 11.74 -4.58 -20.23
C THR A 250 13.21 -4.69 -19.87
N GLU A 251 14.07 -4.75 -20.89
CA GLU A 251 15.51 -4.56 -20.71
C GLU A 251 15.81 -3.07 -20.55
N SER A 252 16.55 -2.69 -19.52
CA SER A 252 16.97 -1.30 -19.33
C SER A 252 18.22 -1.00 -20.14
N TYR A 253 18.21 0.08 -20.92
CA TYR A 253 19.40 0.62 -21.56
C TYR A 253 20.11 1.59 -20.61
N THR A 254 21.32 1.24 -20.17
CA THR A 254 22.07 1.99 -19.13
C THR A 254 23.36 2.63 -19.63
N TYR A 255 23.72 2.41 -20.88
CA TYR A 255 25.00 2.88 -21.40
C TYR A 255 24.96 4.38 -21.70
N THR A 256 25.77 5.17 -21.01
CA THR A 256 25.90 6.62 -21.20
C THR A 256 27.32 6.96 -21.67
N ARG A 257 27.45 8.02 -22.48
CA ARG A 257 28.71 8.61 -22.93
C ARG A 257 28.59 10.12 -22.86
N SER A 258 29.69 10.82 -22.56
CA SER A 258 29.70 12.28 -22.57
C SER A 258 29.40 12.84 -23.96
N LEU A 259 28.78 14.01 -23.99
CA LEU A 259 28.46 14.74 -25.21
C LEU A 259 28.91 16.20 -25.05
N ASP A 260 29.80 16.65 -25.92
CA ASP A 260 30.34 18.02 -25.83
C ASP A 260 29.59 19.00 -26.75
N ARG A 261 29.06 18.49 -27.88
CA ARG A 261 28.32 19.26 -28.89
C ARG A 261 27.45 18.35 -29.74
N ILE A 262 26.42 18.91 -30.38
CA ILE A 262 25.68 18.22 -31.45
C ILE A 262 26.56 18.15 -32.69
N HIS A 263 26.79 16.93 -33.22
CA HIS A 263 27.73 16.73 -34.32
C HIS A 263 27.08 16.93 -35.69
N LYS A 264 25.80 16.60 -35.82
CA LYS A 264 25.09 16.58 -37.10
C LYS A 264 24.46 17.94 -37.42
N GLN A 265 24.73 18.48 -38.62
CA GLN A 265 24.00 19.63 -39.13
C GLN A 265 22.56 19.21 -39.52
N SER A 266 21.57 19.63 -38.74
CA SER A 266 20.21 19.09 -38.80
C SER A 266 19.18 20.01 -38.15
N THR A 267 17.91 19.60 -38.13
CA THR A 267 16.92 20.14 -37.18
C THR A 267 17.00 19.34 -35.87
N GLU A 268 17.25 20.02 -34.76
CA GLU A 268 17.32 19.42 -33.43
C GLU A 268 15.94 19.38 -32.78
N VAL A 269 15.59 18.26 -32.15
CA VAL A 269 14.29 18.05 -31.50
C VAL A 269 14.51 17.62 -30.05
N TYR A 270 14.18 18.51 -29.12
CA TYR A 270 14.45 18.32 -27.69
C TYR A 270 13.20 17.87 -26.94
N PHE A 271 13.34 16.82 -26.12
CA PHE A 271 12.28 16.33 -25.22
C PHE A 271 12.57 16.72 -23.77
N TRP A 272 11.84 17.70 -23.27
CA TRP A 272 11.93 18.25 -21.91
C TRP A 272 10.86 17.65 -21.02
N GLY A 273 11.10 17.52 -19.73
CA GLY A 273 10.08 17.12 -18.78
C GLY A 273 10.65 16.39 -17.59
N ILE A 274 9.88 16.32 -16.51
CA ILE A 274 10.33 15.73 -15.25
C ILE A 274 10.36 14.18 -15.31
N PRO A 275 10.87 13.48 -14.27
CA PRO A 275 10.84 12.02 -14.22
C PRO A 275 9.41 11.46 -14.35
N SER A 276 9.29 10.29 -14.98
CA SER A 276 8.02 9.57 -15.18
C SER A 276 6.95 10.27 -16.05
N SER A 277 7.25 11.43 -16.65
CA SER A 277 6.30 12.13 -17.55
C SER A 277 6.06 11.43 -18.90
N GLY A 278 6.78 10.34 -19.19
CA GLY A 278 6.61 9.53 -20.40
C GLY A 278 7.47 9.95 -21.59
N LYS A 279 8.53 10.74 -21.40
CA LYS A 279 9.46 11.19 -22.46
C LYS A 279 10.02 10.05 -23.31
N SER A 280 10.73 9.12 -22.68
CA SER A 280 11.41 8.01 -23.35
C SER A 280 10.40 7.10 -24.06
N CYS A 281 9.26 6.84 -23.41
CA CYS A 281 8.10 6.16 -24.00
C CYS A 281 7.60 6.86 -25.28
N ALA A 282 7.34 8.16 -25.22
CA ALA A 282 6.86 8.92 -26.37
C ALA A 282 7.89 8.94 -27.50
N LEU A 283 9.14 9.23 -27.17
CA LEU A 283 10.23 9.24 -28.14
C LEU A 283 10.45 7.86 -28.79
N GLY A 284 10.44 6.78 -28.01
CA GLY A 284 10.55 5.43 -28.56
C GLY A 284 9.42 5.07 -29.51
N ALA A 285 8.19 5.47 -29.19
CA ALA A 285 7.05 5.32 -30.09
C ALA A 285 7.21 6.14 -31.38
N ILE A 286 7.68 7.39 -31.27
CA ILE A 286 7.96 8.27 -32.41
C ILE A 286 9.04 7.68 -33.32
N LEU A 287 10.16 7.25 -32.75
CA LEU A 287 11.27 6.66 -33.50
C LEU A 287 10.87 5.32 -34.14
N SER A 288 10.08 4.50 -33.45
CA SER A 288 9.55 3.26 -34.02
C SER A 288 8.68 3.52 -35.24
N VAL A 289 7.78 4.51 -35.17
CA VAL A 289 6.94 4.91 -36.31
C VAL A 289 7.77 5.55 -37.42
N ALA A 290 8.73 6.41 -37.09
CA ALA A 290 9.63 7.03 -38.07
C ALA A 290 10.41 5.98 -38.88
N GLY A 291 10.88 4.93 -38.21
CA GLY A 291 11.59 3.80 -38.83
C GLY A 291 10.70 2.77 -39.54
N SER A 292 9.37 2.89 -39.45
CA SER A 292 8.43 1.87 -39.96
C SER A 292 8.13 1.97 -41.46
N GLY A 293 8.45 3.08 -42.11
CA GLY A 293 8.03 3.36 -43.49
C GLY A 293 6.59 3.88 -43.63
N ARG A 294 5.84 4.07 -42.53
CA ARG A 294 4.42 4.49 -42.56
C ARG A 294 4.21 5.97 -42.88
N VAL A 295 5.02 6.83 -42.27
CA VAL A 295 4.90 8.30 -42.39
C VAL A 295 6.03 8.84 -43.25
N ALA A 296 7.27 8.63 -42.82
CA ALA A 296 8.44 8.80 -43.66
C ALA A 296 8.65 7.51 -44.48
N LYS A 297 9.05 7.65 -45.74
CA LYS A 297 9.33 6.53 -46.65
C LYS A 297 10.56 5.75 -46.21
N VAL A 298 11.58 6.45 -45.73
CA VAL A 298 12.85 5.89 -45.26
C VAL A 298 13.33 6.69 -44.07
N MET A 299 13.88 6.00 -43.07
CA MET A 299 14.70 6.57 -42.00
C MET A 299 16.10 5.99 -42.13
N ASP A 300 17.11 6.86 -42.23
CA ASP A 300 18.52 6.47 -42.26
C ASP A 300 19.20 6.93 -40.97
N ALA A 301 19.58 5.97 -40.13
CA ALA A 301 20.13 6.23 -38.80
C ALA A 301 21.61 6.62 -38.87
N ASP A 302 21.99 7.71 -38.20
CA ASP A 302 23.38 8.17 -38.19
C ASP A 302 24.20 7.38 -37.16
N THR A 303 25.00 6.43 -37.67
CA THR A 303 25.85 5.56 -36.85
C THR A 303 26.94 6.30 -36.07
N ALA A 304 27.22 7.56 -36.41
CA ALA A 304 28.19 8.39 -35.69
C ALA A 304 27.60 9.04 -34.43
N SER A 305 26.27 9.03 -34.27
CA SER A 305 25.59 9.62 -33.11
C SER A 305 26.04 8.98 -31.80
N GLN A 306 26.27 9.82 -30.78
CA GLN A 306 26.63 9.35 -29.43
C GLN A 306 25.60 8.34 -28.90
N GLY A 307 24.32 8.58 -29.17
CA GLY A 307 23.18 7.79 -28.76
C GLY A 307 22.72 6.74 -29.77
N TYR A 308 23.51 6.35 -30.78
CA TYR A 308 23.09 5.38 -31.80
C TYR A 308 22.53 4.06 -31.21
N GLY A 309 23.18 3.52 -30.18
CA GLY A 309 22.73 2.31 -29.48
C GLY A 309 21.38 2.52 -28.77
N TYR A 310 21.20 3.67 -28.13
CA TYR A 310 19.95 4.03 -27.47
C TYR A 310 18.83 4.25 -28.49
N MET A 311 19.10 4.94 -29.60
CA MET A 311 18.16 5.10 -30.71
C MET A 311 17.71 3.74 -31.26
N THR A 312 18.64 2.82 -31.47
CA THR A 312 18.33 1.46 -31.95
C THR A 312 17.44 0.72 -30.95
N TYR A 313 17.74 0.80 -29.66
CA TYR A 313 16.91 0.24 -28.60
C TYR A 313 15.48 0.83 -28.63
N LEU A 314 15.35 2.15 -28.73
CA LEU A 314 14.07 2.85 -28.78
C LEU A 314 13.24 2.49 -30.02
N MET A 315 13.85 2.48 -31.21
CA MET A 315 13.18 2.16 -32.48
C MET A 315 12.54 0.77 -32.50
N ASN A 316 13.18 -0.19 -31.84
CA ASN A 316 12.78 -1.60 -31.84
C ASN A 316 11.90 -1.99 -30.64
N HIS A 317 11.62 -1.07 -29.72
CA HIS A 317 10.97 -1.41 -28.45
C HIS A 317 9.47 -1.74 -28.60
N PHE A 318 8.73 -0.92 -29.38
CA PHE A 318 7.28 -1.03 -29.46
C PHE A 318 6.83 -1.90 -30.64
N PRO A 319 6.14 -3.04 -30.40
CA PRO A 319 5.66 -3.91 -31.47
C PRO A 319 4.56 -3.22 -32.30
N GLN A 320 4.72 -3.19 -33.63
CA GLN A 320 3.74 -2.58 -34.56
C GLN A 320 2.80 -3.59 -35.23
N ASN A 321 2.89 -4.86 -34.84
CA ASN A 321 2.06 -5.97 -35.32
C ASN A 321 0.79 -6.18 -34.46
N GLY A 322 0.54 -5.31 -33.48
CA GLY A 322 -0.60 -5.41 -32.56
C GLY A 322 -0.38 -6.33 -31.37
N GLU A 323 0.82 -6.90 -31.20
CA GLU A 323 1.20 -7.66 -30.02
C GLU A 323 1.41 -6.74 -28.80
N VAL A 324 1.31 -7.33 -27.60
CA VAL A 324 1.58 -6.63 -26.35
C VAL A 324 3.09 -6.49 -26.14
N GLY A 325 3.56 -5.26 -26.13
CA GLY A 325 4.90 -4.85 -25.72
C GLY A 325 4.99 -4.55 -24.23
N THR A 326 6.14 -4.04 -23.82
CA THR A 326 6.34 -3.49 -22.47
C THR A 326 6.53 -1.97 -22.56
N LEU A 327 6.43 -1.28 -21.43
CA LEU A 327 6.83 0.13 -21.34
C LEU A 327 8.34 0.25 -21.20
N LEU A 328 8.91 1.33 -21.73
CA LEU A 328 10.32 1.64 -21.56
C LEU A 328 10.64 1.93 -20.08
N GLY A 329 11.78 1.43 -19.61
CA GLY A 329 12.33 1.80 -18.30
C GLY A 329 12.68 3.30 -18.23
N GLY A 330 12.93 3.78 -17.01
CA GLY A 330 13.39 5.15 -16.80
C GLY A 330 14.74 5.41 -17.46
N THR A 331 14.89 6.58 -18.06
CA THR A 331 16.18 7.09 -18.55
C THR A 331 17.16 7.21 -17.37
N PRO A 332 18.42 6.75 -17.48
CA PRO A 332 19.41 6.92 -16.43
C PRO A 332 19.56 8.39 -16.03
N ILE A 333 19.81 8.64 -14.74
CA ILE A 333 19.83 10.01 -14.18
C ILE A 333 20.84 10.88 -14.90
N ASP A 334 22.02 10.37 -15.25
CA ASP A 334 23.10 11.10 -15.91
C ASP A 334 22.99 11.15 -17.45
N ALA A 335 21.89 10.65 -18.03
CA ALA A 335 21.80 10.47 -19.46
C ALA A 335 21.47 11.75 -20.23
N PHE A 336 22.25 11.97 -21.28
CA PHE A 336 22.02 12.95 -22.34
C PHE A 336 22.32 12.26 -23.68
N TYR A 337 21.29 11.96 -24.46
CA TYR A 337 21.42 11.17 -25.69
C TYR A 337 21.19 12.03 -26.93
N GLU A 338 22.19 12.04 -27.82
CA GLU A 338 22.08 12.59 -29.17
C GLU A 338 21.77 11.47 -30.17
N MET A 339 20.69 11.61 -30.94
CA MET A 339 20.22 10.61 -31.89
C MET A 339 19.95 11.24 -33.27
N GLY A 340 20.97 11.23 -34.13
CA GLY A 340 20.90 11.74 -35.49
C GLY A 340 20.34 10.72 -36.49
N PHE A 341 19.52 11.18 -37.43
CA PHE A 341 18.98 10.39 -38.54
C PHE A 341 18.43 11.29 -39.64
N ASP A 342 18.23 10.74 -40.83
CA ASP A 342 17.59 11.43 -41.94
C ASP A 342 16.23 10.78 -42.25
N LEU A 343 15.17 11.58 -42.36
CA LEU A 343 13.86 11.13 -42.84
C LEU A 343 13.67 11.53 -44.30
N THR A 344 13.24 10.59 -45.14
CA THR A 344 12.79 10.89 -46.50
C THR A 344 11.28 10.90 -46.54
N ASP A 345 10.69 12.04 -46.92
CA ASP A 345 9.23 12.20 -47.04
C ASP A 345 8.69 11.59 -48.35
N ASN A 346 7.38 11.70 -48.55
CA ASN A 346 6.70 11.19 -49.75
C ASN A 346 7.04 11.99 -51.03
N ASP A 347 7.51 13.23 -50.89
CA ASP A 347 7.96 14.09 -51.98
C ASP A 347 9.46 13.87 -52.31
N ASN A 348 10.10 12.86 -51.71
CA ASN A 348 11.53 12.56 -51.78
C ASN A 348 12.42 13.72 -51.33
N ARG A 349 11.95 14.51 -50.37
CA ARG A 349 12.79 15.47 -49.64
C ARG A 349 13.41 14.76 -48.44
N THR A 350 14.66 15.10 -48.19
CA THR A 350 15.41 14.58 -47.04
C THR A 350 15.41 15.63 -45.94
N HIS A 351 15.02 15.20 -44.74
CA HIS A 351 14.95 15.98 -43.51
C HIS A 351 16.00 15.43 -42.53
N PRO A 352 17.17 16.07 -42.41
CA PRO A 352 18.16 15.70 -41.40
C PRO A 352 17.67 16.13 -40.02
N ILE A 353 17.58 15.20 -39.08
CA ILE A 353 17.01 15.40 -37.75
C ILE A 353 17.98 14.85 -36.69
N THR A 354 18.05 15.53 -35.55
CA THR A 354 18.70 15.01 -34.34
C THR A 354 17.75 15.10 -33.17
N CYS A 355 17.27 13.97 -32.66
CA CYS A 355 16.48 13.93 -31.43
C CYS A 355 17.40 13.94 -30.21
N ILE A 356 17.04 14.72 -29.19
CA ILE A 356 17.75 14.81 -27.92
C ILE A 356 16.82 14.34 -26.80
N ASP A 357 17.23 13.26 -26.13
CA ASP A 357 16.58 12.76 -24.91
C ASP A 357 17.45 13.06 -23.70
N MET A 358 16.83 13.56 -22.64
CA MET A 358 17.49 14.01 -21.42
C MET A 358 16.82 13.38 -20.21
N ALA A 359 17.62 13.06 -19.20
CA ALA A 359 17.11 12.62 -17.90
C ALA A 359 16.07 13.62 -17.34
N GLY A 360 15.04 13.10 -16.68
CA GLY A 360 13.97 13.96 -16.15
C GLY A 360 14.44 14.83 -14.99
N GLU A 361 15.46 14.35 -14.29
CA GLU A 361 16.14 14.97 -13.17
C GLU A 361 16.75 16.31 -13.56
N LEU A 362 17.08 16.53 -14.85
CA LEU A 362 17.62 17.79 -15.37
C LEU A 362 16.74 19.00 -15.01
N MET A 363 15.41 18.85 -15.07
CA MET A 363 14.47 19.91 -14.70
C MET A 363 14.58 20.28 -13.22
N SER A 364 14.78 19.27 -12.36
CA SER A 364 15.02 19.48 -10.93
C SER A 364 16.39 20.13 -10.69
N CYS A 365 17.42 19.72 -11.43
CA CYS A 365 18.75 20.32 -11.37
C CYS A 365 18.73 21.81 -11.74
N MET A 366 18.03 22.19 -12.82
CA MET A 366 17.85 23.59 -13.22
C MET A 366 17.17 24.42 -12.13
N PHE A 367 16.09 23.89 -11.54
CA PHE A 367 15.40 24.55 -10.43
C PHE A 367 16.32 24.73 -9.22
N LYS A 368 16.99 23.65 -8.78
CA LYS A 368 17.93 23.68 -7.64
C LYS A 368 19.06 24.68 -7.88
N SER A 369 19.60 24.73 -9.10
CA SER A 369 20.61 25.72 -9.51
C SER A 369 20.10 27.16 -9.36
N ASN A 370 18.91 27.46 -9.88
CA ASN A 370 18.31 28.80 -9.76
C ASN A 370 18.00 29.19 -8.31
N ALA A 371 17.66 28.21 -7.47
CA ALA A 371 17.35 28.40 -6.06
C ALA A 371 18.60 28.39 -5.14
N ASN A 372 19.82 28.29 -5.70
CA ASN A 372 21.06 28.13 -4.95
C ASN A 372 21.01 26.96 -3.93
N MET A 373 20.32 25.88 -4.28
CA MET A 373 20.23 24.67 -3.47
C MET A 373 21.43 23.74 -3.72
N PRO A 374 21.79 22.87 -2.75
CA PRO A 374 22.85 21.89 -2.95
C PRO A 374 22.58 20.94 -4.13
N LEU A 375 23.59 20.72 -4.96
CA LEU A 375 23.61 19.77 -6.06
C LEU A 375 24.60 18.64 -5.77
N THR A 376 24.29 17.42 -6.20
CA THR A 376 25.23 16.28 -6.14
C THR A 376 26.18 16.34 -7.33
N ASP A 377 27.28 15.58 -7.30
CA ASP A 377 28.22 15.50 -8.43
C ASP A 377 27.54 15.06 -9.73
N ILE A 378 26.57 14.14 -9.64
CA ILE A 378 25.76 13.70 -10.79
C ILE A 378 24.92 14.86 -11.34
N HIS A 379 24.29 15.66 -10.46
CA HIS A 379 23.53 16.83 -10.89
C HIS A 379 24.41 17.89 -11.57
N LEU A 380 25.62 18.12 -11.04
CA LEU A 380 26.59 19.06 -11.61
C LEU A 380 27.02 18.60 -13.01
N ASN A 381 27.45 17.35 -13.16
CA ASN A 381 27.86 16.80 -14.46
C ASN A 381 26.76 16.91 -15.53
N MET A 382 25.50 16.75 -15.14
CA MET A 382 24.37 16.86 -16.05
C MET A 382 24.12 18.31 -16.50
N LEU A 383 24.17 19.27 -15.56
CA LEU A 383 24.07 20.69 -15.88
C LEU A 383 25.26 21.15 -16.73
N ASP A 384 26.46 20.66 -16.46
CA ASP A 384 27.67 20.96 -17.24
C ASP A 384 27.53 20.41 -18.67
N THR A 385 27.07 19.17 -18.82
CA THR A 385 26.82 18.58 -20.16
C THR A 385 25.80 19.40 -20.95
N MET A 386 24.68 19.77 -20.32
CA MET A 386 23.67 20.60 -20.96
C MET A 386 24.20 22.00 -21.30
N THR A 387 24.95 22.63 -20.39
CA THR A 387 25.57 23.95 -20.60
C THR A 387 26.54 23.90 -21.77
N ASN A 388 27.41 22.89 -21.81
CA ASN A 388 28.33 22.66 -22.92
C ASN A 388 27.59 22.51 -24.24
N VAL A 389 26.53 21.69 -24.31
CA VAL A 389 25.83 21.38 -25.57
C VAL A 389 24.93 22.53 -26.04
N LEU A 390 24.25 23.22 -25.13
CA LEU A 390 23.19 24.18 -25.46
C LEU A 390 23.61 25.64 -25.36
N ILE A 391 24.72 25.94 -24.69
CA ILE A 391 25.18 27.29 -24.41
C ILE A 391 26.58 27.48 -24.97
N ASP A 392 27.58 26.74 -24.49
CA ASP A 392 29.00 27.02 -24.80
C ASP A 392 29.39 26.56 -26.21
N ASN A 393 29.02 25.33 -26.58
CA ASN A 393 29.22 24.73 -27.90
C ASN A 393 27.92 24.66 -28.70
N ARG A 394 27.00 25.61 -28.45
CA ARG A 394 25.70 25.68 -29.08
C ARG A 394 25.81 25.64 -30.62
N SER A 395 25.06 24.73 -31.23
CA SER A 395 24.92 24.64 -32.68
C SER A 395 24.07 25.78 -33.26
N THR A 396 24.28 26.09 -34.53
CA THR A 396 23.41 26.98 -35.33
C THR A 396 22.23 26.23 -36.00
N ASN A 397 22.02 24.97 -35.63
CA ASN A 397 20.91 24.16 -36.09
C ASN A 397 19.57 24.74 -35.66
N ARG A 398 18.54 24.56 -36.49
CA ARG A 398 17.14 24.89 -36.18
C ARG A 398 16.62 23.94 -35.12
N LYS A 399 15.78 24.40 -34.19
CA LYS A 399 15.38 23.68 -32.98
C LYS A 399 13.88 23.59 -32.81
N ILE A 400 13.40 22.44 -32.36
CA ILE A 400 12.02 22.16 -31.96
C ILE A 400 12.06 21.65 -30.52
N HIS A 401 11.18 22.16 -29.65
CA HIS A 401 11.13 21.76 -28.25
C HIS A 401 9.77 21.16 -27.90
N PHE A 402 9.76 19.95 -27.35
CA PHE A 402 8.59 19.31 -26.75
C PHE A 402 8.73 19.30 -25.23
N PHE A 403 7.83 19.97 -24.54
CA PHE A 403 7.68 19.89 -23.09
C PHE A 403 6.65 18.82 -22.74
N VAL A 404 7.14 17.70 -22.24
CA VAL A 404 6.36 16.49 -21.97
C VAL A 404 5.85 16.49 -20.53
N ILE A 405 4.52 16.53 -20.39
CA ILE A 405 3.82 16.45 -19.10
C ILE A 405 2.86 15.25 -19.09
N GLU A 406 2.64 14.66 -17.91
CA GLU A 406 1.70 13.55 -17.75
C GLU A 406 0.30 14.05 -17.39
N TYR A 407 -0.73 13.49 -18.04
CA TYR A 407 -2.12 13.66 -17.59
C TYR A 407 -2.36 12.95 -16.24
N GLY A 408 -2.91 13.67 -15.25
CA GLY A 408 -3.13 13.17 -13.89
C GLY A 408 -1.86 13.13 -13.04
N GLY A 409 -0.78 13.79 -13.49
CA GLY A 409 0.50 13.86 -12.79
C GLY A 409 0.64 15.08 -11.86
N GLU A 410 -0.23 16.08 -11.97
CA GLU A 410 -0.09 17.42 -11.39
C GLU A 410 0.07 17.45 -9.86
N ASP A 411 -0.48 16.45 -9.17
CA ASP A 411 -0.48 16.34 -7.71
C ASP A 411 0.66 15.46 -7.18
N ARG A 412 1.47 14.86 -8.07
CA ARG A 412 2.65 14.11 -7.64
C ARG A 412 3.67 15.03 -6.99
N ILE A 413 4.12 14.63 -5.81
CA ILE A 413 5.19 15.28 -5.08
C ILE A 413 6.52 14.64 -5.48
N TYR A 414 7.44 15.46 -5.96
CA TYR A 414 8.81 15.11 -6.29
C TYR A 414 9.74 16.03 -5.51
N ASP A 415 10.70 15.49 -4.75
CA ASP A 415 11.59 16.27 -3.88
C ASP A 415 10.85 17.32 -3.00
N GLY A 416 9.66 16.97 -2.50
CA GLY A 416 8.84 17.85 -1.66
C GLY A 416 7.98 18.89 -2.39
N TYR A 417 8.04 18.98 -3.73
CA TYR A 417 7.26 19.95 -4.51
C TYR A 417 6.41 19.29 -5.60
N ARG A 418 5.35 19.98 -6.03
CA ARG A 418 4.53 19.57 -7.18
C ARG A 418 5.26 19.82 -8.50
N GLN A 419 4.92 19.06 -9.53
CA GLN A 419 5.51 19.16 -10.88
C GLN A 419 5.61 20.58 -11.46
N PRO A 420 4.58 21.46 -11.36
CA PRO A 420 4.63 22.79 -11.96
C PRO A 420 5.80 23.65 -11.45
N VAL A 421 6.24 23.44 -10.20
CA VAL A 421 7.36 24.19 -9.60
C VAL A 421 8.66 23.94 -10.36
N PHE A 422 8.97 22.67 -10.66
CA PHE A 422 10.17 22.30 -11.42
C PHE A 422 10.10 22.78 -12.87
N LEU A 423 8.93 22.68 -13.50
CA LEU A 423 8.73 23.14 -14.86
C LEU A 423 8.93 24.66 -14.98
N GLU A 424 8.38 25.45 -14.06
CA GLU A 424 8.58 26.90 -14.03
C GLU A 424 10.02 27.31 -13.68
N GLY A 425 10.65 26.58 -12.76
CA GLY A 425 12.06 26.76 -12.42
C GLY A 425 12.98 26.53 -13.63
N ALA A 426 12.74 25.43 -14.35
CA ALA A 426 13.46 25.11 -15.57
C ALA A 426 13.23 26.14 -16.68
N LEU A 427 12.00 26.62 -16.89
CA LEU A 427 11.76 27.70 -17.86
C LEU A 427 12.51 28.98 -17.52
N SER A 428 12.63 29.31 -16.23
CA SER A 428 13.39 30.49 -15.79
C SER A 428 14.87 30.32 -16.13
N TYR A 429 15.44 29.14 -15.83
CA TYR A 429 16.82 28.79 -16.20
C TYR A 429 17.06 28.90 -17.71
N ILE A 430 16.17 28.30 -18.51
CA ILE A 430 16.26 28.28 -19.98
C ILE A 430 16.16 29.69 -20.57
N LYS A 431 15.33 30.56 -19.98
CA LYS A 431 15.19 31.95 -20.39
C LYS A 431 16.46 32.74 -20.10
N ASP A 432 17.02 32.59 -18.91
CA ASP A 432 18.20 33.33 -18.45
C ASP A 432 19.45 32.94 -19.23
N THR A 433 19.55 31.66 -19.60
CA THR A 433 20.61 31.12 -20.46
C THR A 433 20.42 31.42 -21.96
N GLY A 434 19.23 31.89 -22.36
CA GLY A 434 18.95 32.29 -23.74
C GLY A 434 18.83 31.14 -24.74
N ILE A 435 18.55 29.92 -24.27
CA ILE A 435 18.42 28.72 -25.12
C ILE A 435 17.39 28.96 -26.25
N PHE A 436 16.24 29.59 -25.96
CA PHE A 436 15.17 29.84 -26.93
C PHE A 436 15.29 31.12 -27.77
N LYS A 437 16.33 31.95 -27.53
CA LYS A 437 16.41 33.27 -28.17
C LYS A 437 16.67 33.23 -29.67
N LYS A 438 17.29 32.17 -30.17
CA LYS A 438 17.69 32.03 -31.56
C LYS A 438 17.47 30.60 -32.05
N GLU A 439 17.34 30.45 -33.37
CA GLU A 439 17.19 29.18 -34.07
C GLU A 439 16.05 28.26 -33.58
N THR A 440 15.10 28.76 -32.78
CA THR A 440 13.96 27.98 -32.30
C THR A 440 12.77 28.21 -33.21
N ASP A 441 12.28 27.14 -33.82
CA ASP A 441 11.22 27.19 -34.82
C ASP A 441 9.87 26.88 -34.22
N ALA A 442 9.85 25.97 -33.25
CA ALA A 442 8.62 25.52 -32.64
C ALA A 442 8.78 25.07 -31.19
N ILE A 443 7.75 25.35 -30.38
CA ILE A 443 7.63 24.89 -29.00
C ILE A 443 6.24 24.26 -28.79
N PHE A 444 6.24 23.02 -28.33
CA PHE A 444 5.05 22.23 -28.06
C PHE A 444 4.98 21.83 -26.59
N ILE A 445 3.77 21.73 -26.05
CA ILE A 445 3.47 20.97 -24.84
C ILE A 445 2.88 19.63 -25.27
N MET A 446 3.57 18.54 -24.97
CA MET A 446 3.07 17.19 -25.20
C MET A 446 2.44 16.65 -23.93
N VAL A 447 1.14 16.40 -23.95
CA VAL A 447 0.42 15.79 -22.82
C VAL A 447 0.36 14.28 -23.05
N THR A 448 1.06 13.51 -22.22
CA THR A 448 1.10 12.04 -22.30
C THR A 448 0.02 11.39 -21.45
N LYS A 449 -0.23 10.10 -21.70
CA LYS A 449 -1.19 9.26 -20.97
C LYS A 449 -2.63 9.79 -21.03
N VAL A 450 -2.97 10.45 -22.15
CA VAL A 450 -4.32 10.98 -22.37
C VAL A 450 -5.38 9.88 -22.48
N ASP A 451 -4.99 8.61 -22.66
CA ASP A 451 -5.88 7.44 -22.58
C ASP A 451 -6.57 7.29 -21.22
N LYS A 452 -6.02 7.91 -20.16
CA LYS A 452 -6.68 7.99 -18.84
C LYS A 452 -7.84 8.99 -18.80
N MET A 453 -7.98 9.87 -19.80
CA MET A 453 -9.10 10.79 -19.87
C MET A 453 -10.35 10.05 -20.35
N LYS A 454 -11.48 10.25 -19.66
CA LYS A 454 -12.78 9.71 -20.09
C LYS A 454 -13.17 10.16 -21.50
N HIS A 455 -12.86 11.42 -21.84
CA HIS A 455 -13.18 12.03 -23.13
C HIS A 455 -11.98 12.85 -23.65
N VAL A 456 -11.21 12.26 -24.56
CA VAL A 456 -10.05 12.93 -25.17
C VAL A 456 -10.51 13.84 -26.29
N THR A 457 -10.48 15.15 -26.07
CA THR A 457 -10.67 16.18 -27.09
C THR A 457 -9.58 17.23 -26.99
N ARG A 458 -9.30 17.94 -28.10
CA ARG A 458 -8.32 19.03 -28.12
C ARG A 458 -8.63 20.10 -27.06
N ASP A 459 -9.91 20.44 -26.90
CA ASP A 459 -10.36 21.44 -25.94
C ASP A 459 -10.19 20.94 -24.50
N ALA A 460 -10.54 19.68 -24.21
CA ALA A 460 -10.35 19.10 -22.88
C ALA A 460 -8.87 19.06 -22.47
N ILE A 461 -7.97 18.71 -23.40
CA ILE A 461 -6.53 18.69 -23.12
C ILE A 461 -6.00 20.12 -22.92
N THR A 462 -6.43 21.05 -23.78
CA THR A 462 -6.04 22.47 -23.65
C THR A 462 -6.51 23.04 -22.32
N GLN A 463 -7.73 22.71 -21.91
CA GLN A 463 -8.29 23.14 -20.64
C GLN A 463 -7.53 22.52 -19.46
N TYR A 464 -7.20 21.22 -19.51
CA TYR A 464 -6.36 20.58 -18.50
C TYR A 464 -5.01 21.30 -18.31
N VAL A 465 -4.32 21.64 -19.41
CA VAL A 465 -3.04 22.39 -19.34
C VAL A 465 -3.26 23.76 -18.70
N LYS A 466 -4.32 24.47 -19.06
CA LYS A 466 -4.62 25.79 -18.48
C LYS A 466 -5.00 25.71 -16.99
N ASP A 467 -5.77 24.71 -16.59
CA ASP A 467 -6.24 24.58 -15.21
C ASP A 467 -5.14 24.13 -14.26
N LYS A 468 -4.25 23.24 -14.71
CA LYS A 468 -3.25 22.58 -13.86
C LYS A 468 -1.84 23.13 -14.02
N TYR A 469 -1.54 23.76 -15.15
CA TYR A 469 -0.21 24.27 -15.53
C TYR A 469 -0.28 25.70 -16.09
N GLU A 470 -1.19 26.53 -15.58
CA GLU A 470 -1.44 27.89 -16.09
C GLU A 470 -0.18 28.75 -16.20
N GLY A 471 0.59 28.83 -15.12
CA GLY A 471 1.82 29.63 -15.05
C GLY A 471 2.85 29.18 -16.07
N PHE A 472 3.06 27.87 -16.19
CA PHE A 472 3.94 27.27 -17.19
C PHE A 472 3.48 27.57 -18.63
N TYR A 473 2.19 27.38 -18.94
CA TYR A 473 1.60 27.66 -20.24
C TYR A 473 1.72 29.15 -20.63
N ASN A 474 1.41 30.05 -19.70
CA ASN A 474 1.49 31.50 -19.94
C ASN A 474 2.93 31.98 -20.15
N ARG A 475 3.90 31.44 -19.40
CA ARG A 475 5.33 31.73 -19.62
C ARG A 475 5.81 31.24 -20.98
N LEU A 476 5.41 30.06 -21.42
CA LEU A 476 5.73 29.56 -22.76
C LEU A 476 5.10 30.40 -23.87
N ASN A 477 3.85 30.83 -23.72
CA ASN A 477 3.24 31.77 -24.67
C ASN A 477 4.02 33.08 -24.75
N LYS A 478 4.41 33.64 -23.60
CA LYS A 478 5.23 34.84 -23.59
C LYS A 478 6.56 34.65 -24.32
N ILE A 479 7.22 33.50 -24.14
CA ILE A 479 8.44 33.15 -24.87
C ILE A 479 8.14 33.08 -26.39
N CYS A 480 7.03 32.48 -26.79
CA CYS A 480 6.64 32.39 -28.19
C CYS A 480 6.32 33.77 -28.79
N GLU A 481 5.68 34.66 -28.04
CA GLU A 481 5.40 36.05 -28.43
C GLU A 481 6.69 36.86 -28.59
N ASP A 482 7.56 36.82 -27.56
CA ASP A 482 8.79 37.61 -27.51
C ASP A 482 9.81 37.19 -28.59
N ASN A 483 9.75 35.94 -29.07
CA ASN A 483 10.70 35.37 -30.05
C ASN A 483 10.04 34.96 -31.38
N GLU A 484 8.77 35.30 -31.61
CA GLU A 484 7.98 35.00 -32.82
C GLU A 484 7.92 33.50 -33.20
N ILE A 485 7.89 32.62 -32.20
CA ILE A 485 7.83 31.15 -32.36
C ILE A 485 6.37 30.70 -32.51
N ASN A 486 6.10 29.68 -33.35
CA ASN A 486 4.77 29.08 -33.53
C ASN A 486 3.64 30.11 -33.79
N GLY A 487 3.92 31.18 -34.54
CA GLY A 487 2.93 32.24 -34.76
C GLY A 487 2.50 32.93 -33.46
N LYS A 488 3.42 33.06 -32.50
CA LYS A 488 3.27 33.72 -31.19
C LYS A 488 2.45 32.95 -30.16
N LYS A 489 2.29 31.62 -30.31
CA LYS A 489 1.55 30.81 -29.33
C LYS A 489 2.13 29.40 -29.20
N VAL A 490 2.21 28.88 -27.99
CA VAL A 490 2.58 27.49 -27.75
C VAL A 490 1.49 26.55 -28.28
N GLU A 491 1.90 25.47 -28.94
CA GLU A 491 0.98 24.43 -29.41
C GLU A 491 0.91 23.26 -28.43
N ILE A 492 -0.25 22.61 -28.34
CA ILE A 492 -0.48 21.48 -27.43
C ILE A 492 -0.77 20.23 -28.25
N VAL A 493 -0.04 19.15 -27.97
CA VAL A 493 -0.15 17.86 -28.64
C VAL A 493 -0.58 16.79 -27.64
N ALA A 494 -1.61 16.04 -28.01
CA ALA A 494 -2.06 14.87 -27.26
C ALA A 494 -1.20 13.65 -27.60
N PHE A 495 -0.78 12.88 -26.60
CA PHE A 495 0.01 11.68 -26.82
C PHE A 495 -0.42 10.52 -25.92
N SER A 496 -0.60 9.34 -26.51
CA SER A 496 -0.76 8.08 -25.79
C SER A 496 -0.01 6.99 -26.54
N LEU A 497 0.45 5.98 -25.79
CA LEU A 497 0.98 4.75 -26.38
C LEU A 497 -0.13 3.80 -26.84
N GLY A 498 -1.40 4.07 -26.53
CA GLY A 498 -2.50 3.13 -26.69
C GLY A 498 -2.88 2.51 -25.35
N LYS A 499 -3.38 1.27 -25.36
CA LYS A 499 -3.89 0.63 -24.15
C LYS A 499 -2.74 0.13 -23.28
N VAL A 500 -2.65 0.63 -22.05
CA VAL A 500 -1.68 0.18 -21.04
C VAL A 500 -2.39 -0.66 -19.98
N CYS A 501 -1.79 -1.76 -19.54
CA CYS A 501 -2.33 -2.65 -18.52
C CYS A 501 -1.24 -3.10 -17.56
N PHE A 502 -1.60 -3.30 -16.30
CA PHE A 502 -0.72 -3.76 -15.22
C PHE A 502 0.56 -2.91 -15.06
N GLN A 503 0.48 -1.62 -15.38
CA GLN A 503 1.57 -0.62 -15.31
C GLN A 503 2.81 -0.90 -16.17
N SER A 504 2.96 -2.10 -16.75
CA SER A 504 4.17 -2.54 -17.44
C SER A 504 3.94 -2.90 -18.89
N TYR A 505 2.71 -3.19 -19.31
CA TYR A 505 2.41 -3.70 -20.64
C TYR A 505 1.63 -2.70 -21.46
N CYS A 506 1.94 -2.62 -22.75
CA CYS A 506 1.21 -1.76 -23.67
C CYS A 506 0.85 -2.49 -24.96
N LYS A 507 -0.31 -2.15 -25.52
CA LYS A 507 -0.69 -2.47 -26.89
C LYS A 507 -0.57 -1.19 -27.70
N PHE A 508 0.49 -1.12 -28.50
CA PHE A 508 0.91 0.11 -29.14
C PHE A 508 -0.10 0.61 -30.19
N ASP A 509 -0.58 1.83 -30.02
CA ASP A 509 -1.30 2.59 -31.04
C ASP A 509 -0.34 3.57 -31.73
N THR A 510 -0.12 3.38 -33.03
CA THR A 510 0.84 4.18 -33.79
C THR A 510 0.34 5.61 -34.03
N LYS A 511 -0.97 5.86 -33.97
CA LYS A 511 -1.54 7.11 -34.50
C LYS A 511 -1.02 8.39 -33.82
N PRO A 512 -0.89 8.45 -32.48
CA PRO A 512 -0.32 9.64 -31.82
C PRO A 512 1.13 9.88 -32.22
N ALA A 513 1.93 8.82 -32.38
CA ALA A 513 3.32 8.92 -32.83
C ALA A 513 3.44 9.35 -34.30
N GLU A 514 2.57 8.84 -35.18
CA GLU A 514 2.49 9.29 -36.58
C GLU A 514 2.28 10.80 -36.68
N ASN A 515 1.38 11.35 -35.86
CA ASN A 515 1.11 12.79 -35.84
C ASN A 515 2.36 13.60 -35.44
N VAL A 516 3.19 13.10 -34.52
CA VAL A 516 4.43 13.79 -34.11
C VAL A 516 5.51 13.69 -35.19
N VAL A 517 5.63 12.54 -35.87
CA VAL A 517 6.53 12.41 -37.03
C VAL A 517 6.12 13.40 -38.13
N ASP A 518 4.82 13.55 -38.39
CA ASP A 518 4.31 14.58 -39.31
C ASP A 518 4.66 16.00 -38.87
N ILE A 519 4.57 16.30 -37.56
CA ILE A 519 4.98 17.61 -37.01
C ILE A 519 6.48 17.83 -37.26
N MET A 520 7.31 16.82 -37.03
CA MET A 520 8.76 16.89 -37.26
C MET A 520 9.08 17.14 -38.73
N LEU A 521 8.42 16.45 -39.67
CA LEU A 521 8.61 16.68 -41.11
C LEU A 521 8.18 18.10 -41.53
N LYS A 522 7.06 18.61 -40.99
CA LYS A 522 6.54 19.95 -41.32
C LYS A 522 7.42 21.10 -40.81
N HIS A 523 8.07 20.92 -39.67
CA HIS A 523 8.87 21.97 -39.01
C HIS A 523 10.38 21.81 -39.24
N SER A 524 10.84 20.71 -39.82
CA SER A 524 12.27 20.51 -40.10
C SER A 524 12.69 21.12 -41.43
N ALA A 525 13.95 21.53 -41.48
CA ALA A 525 14.58 21.95 -42.72
C ALA A 525 14.74 20.73 -43.65
N SER A 526 14.34 20.88 -44.91
CA SER A 526 14.41 19.82 -45.91
C SER A 526 15.26 20.20 -47.11
N ASN A 527 15.88 19.19 -47.71
CA ASN A 527 16.64 19.32 -48.95
C ASN A 527 16.01 18.41 -50.01
N HIS A 528 15.99 18.86 -51.27
CA HIS A 528 15.54 17.99 -52.36
C HIS A 528 16.53 16.84 -52.57
N GLY A 529 16.03 15.60 -52.63
CA GLY A 529 16.84 14.43 -52.95
C GLY A 529 17.40 14.46 -54.38
N GLY A 530 18.55 13.82 -54.61
CA GLY A 530 19.13 13.61 -55.95
C GLY A 530 20.11 14.71 -56.43
N LYS A 531 20.45 14.67 -57.73
CA LYS A 531 21.47 15.55 -58.36
C LYS A 531 21.26 17.06 -58.11
N LEU A 532 20.01 17.50 -57.94
CA LEU A 532 19.65 18.89 -57.64
C LEU A 532 20.02 19.32 -56.20
N GLY A 533 19.96 18.42 -55.22
CA GLY A 533 20.36 18.69 -53.83
C GLY A 533 21.88 18.78 -53.65
N ILE A 534 22.64 18.00 -54.43
CA ILE A 534 24.11 18.06 -54.46
C ILE A 534 24.58 19.44 -54.97
N ILE A 535 23.93 19.97 -56.01
CA ILE A 535 24.20 21.31 -56.53
C ILE A 535 23.86 22.38 -55.48
N GLY A 536 22.73 22.23 -54.78
CA GLY A 536 22.34 23.14 -53.68
C GLY A 536 23.33 23.19 -52.51
N LYS A 537 23.98 22.06 -52.16
CA LYS A 537 25.04 22.01 -51.13
C LYS A 537 26.32 22.73 -51.57
N ILE A 538 26.66 22.72 -52.85
CA ILE A 538 27.87 23.38 -53.39
C ILE A 538 27.71 24.90 -53.41
N PHE A 539 26.49 25.42 -53.60
CA PHE A 539 26.22 26.86 -53.65
C PHE A 539 25.90 27.50 -52.29
N ARG A 540 25.85 26.73 -51.20
CA ARG A 540 25.63 27.20 -49.82
C ARG A 540 26.85 27.03 -48.90
N GLY A 541 28.02 26.69 -49.46
CA GLY A 541 29.29 26.63 -48.75
C GLY A 541 29.85 28.00 -48.41
#